data_AF-A0A7K2EI51-F1
#
_entry.id   AF-A0A7K2EI51-F1
#
_cell.length_a   1.000
_cell.length_b   1.000
_cell.length_c   1.000
_cell.angle_alpha   90.00
_cell.angle_beta   90.00
_cell.angle_gamma   90.00
#
_symmetry.space_group_name_H-M   'P 1'
#
loop_
_entity.id
_entity.type
_entity.pdbx_description
1 polymer ?
#
loop_
_entity_poly.entity_id
_entity_poly.type
_entity_poly.pdbx_seq_one_letter_code
_entity_poly.pdbx_strand_id
1 'polypeptide(L)' 'EFWEKIGGVGTYKAFIDAVNEIGKEYRDRIYREYLGIEPPEETGRYRL' A
#
# COMPACT_ATOMS: atom_id res chain seq x y z
N GLU A 1 -12.46 1.84 -9.35
CA GLU A 1 -12.73 1.77 -10.81
C GLU A 1 -11.48 1.60 -11.66
N PHE A 2 -10.44 2.45 -11.55
CA PHE A 2 -9.21 2.29 -12.35
C PHE A 2 -8.52 0.93 -12.15
N TRP A 3 -8.20 0.58 -10.91
CA TRP A 3 -7.51 -0.68 -10.57
C TRP A 3 -8.31 -1.92 -10.95
N GLU A 4 -9.63 -1.86 -10.73
CA GLU A 4 -10.58 -2.90 -11.14
C GLU A 4 -10.56 -3.12 -12.66
N LYS A 5 -10.40 -2.04 -13.43
CA LYS A 5 -10.34 -2.08 -14.90
C LYS A 5 -9.04 -2.67 -15.43
N ILE A 6 -7.90 -2.44 -14.76
CA ILE A 6 -6.58 -2.90 -15.24
C ILE A 6 -6.16 -4.26 -14.69
N GLY A 7 -6.61 -4.64 -13.49
CA GLY A 7 -6.20 -5.87 -12.81
C GLY A 7 -7.33 -6.77 -12.37
N GLY A 8 -8.59 -6.36 -12.55
CA GLY A 8 -9.75 -7.09 -12.06
C GLY A 8 -10.11 -6.77 -10.61
N VAL A 9 -11.10 -7.50 -10.10
CA VAL A 9 -11.69 -7.19 -8.79
C VAL A 9 -10.72 -7.45 -7.65
N GLY A 10 -10.53 -6.43 -6.80
CA GLY A 10 -9.68 -6.51 -5.61
C GLY A 10 -8.21 -6.17 -5.85
N THR A 11 -7.80 -5.79 -7.07
CA THR A 11 -6.40 -5.43 -7.37
C THR A 11 -5.89 -4.30 -6.48
N TYR A 12 -6.70 -3.28 -6.23
CA TYR A 12 -6.27 -2.17 -5.36
C TYR A 12 -5.95 -2.65 -3.95
N LYS A 13 -6.78 -3.54 -3.39
CA LYS A 13 -6.56 -4.11 -2.07
C LYS A 13 -5.28 -4.95 -2.05
N ALA A 14 -5.09 -5.83 -3.03
CA ALA A 14 -3.89 -6.66 -3.12
C ALA A 14 -2.60 -5.82 -3.24
N PHE A 15 -2.67 -4.72 -4.00
CA PHE A 15 -1.57 -3.76 -4.09
C PHE A 15 -1.27 -3.10 -2.73
N ILE A 16 -2.29 -2.61 -2.03
CA ILE A 16 -2.12 -1.99 -0.71
C ILE A 16 -1.56 -2.99 0.31
N ASP A 17 -2.06 -4.24 0.31
CA ASP A 17 -1.57 -5.30 1.20
C ASP A 17 -0.06 -5.53 0.96
N ALA A 18 0.38 -5.66 -0.29
CA ALA A 18 1.80 -5.82 -0.63
C ALA A 18 2.66 -4.60 -0.25
N VAL A 19 2.14 -3.37 -0.44
CA VAL A 19 2.81 -2.13 -0.02
C VAL A 19 2.91 -2.03 1.51
N ASN A 20 2.03 -2.66 2.26
CA ASN A 20 2.11 -2.68 3.71
C ASN A 20 3.10 -3.73 4.25
N GLU A 21 3.50 -4.72 3.43
CA GLU A 21 4.47 -5.76 3.80
C GLU A 21 5.94 -5.35 3.58
N ILE A 22 6.19 -4.28 2.82
CA ILE A 22 7.55 -3.76 2.58
C ILE A 22 8.03 -2.86 3.74
N GLY A 23 9.34 -2.61 3.78
CA GLY A 23 9.96 -1.77 4.82
C GLY A 23 9.38 -0.34 4.85
N LYS A 24 9.32 0.23 6.06
CA LYS A 24 8.72 1.54 6.39
C LYS A 24 9.05 2.64 5.38
N GLU A 25 10.33 2.81 5.06
CA GLU A 25 10.80 3.88 4.17
C GLU A 25 10.16 3.76 2.78
N TYR A 26 10.14 2.55 2.21
CA TYR A 26 9.56 2.31 0.91
C TYR A 26 8.04 2.46 0.92
N ARG A 27 7.36 1.98 1.97
CA ARG A 27 5.93 2.18 2.17
C ARG A 27 5.59 3.67 2.20
N ASP A 28 6.26 4.44 3.06
CA ASP A 28 5.98 5.86 3.27
C ASP A 28 6.15 6.64 1.95
N ARG A 29 7.17 6.30 1.15
CA ARG A 29 7.37 6.88 -0.18
C ARG A 29 6.24 6.56 -1.16
N ILE A 30 5.74 5.32 -1.20
CA ILE A 30 4.64 4.95 -2.10
C ILE A 30 3.36 5.72 -1.76
N TYR A 31 2.98 5.76 -0.47
CA TYR A 31 1.80 6.49 -0.03
C TYR A 31 1.90 7.99 -0.35
N ARG A 32 3.04 8.63 -0.05
CA ARG A 32 3.18 10.08 -0.22
C ARG A 32 3.49 10.51 -1.65
N GLU A 33 4.44 9.86 -2.32
CA GLU A 33 4.94 10.28 -3.64
C GLU A 33 4.02 9.81 -4.78
N TYR A 34 3.37 8.65 -4.65
CA TYR A 34 2.60 8.05 -5.75
C TYR A 34 1.09 8.05 -5.50
N LEU A 35 0.64 7.83 -4.26
CA LEU A 35 -0.77 7.85 -3.91
C LEU A 35 -1.26 9.22 -3.41
N GLY A 36 -0.35 10.10 -2.98
CA GLY A 36 -0.66 11.45 -2.51
C GLY A 36 -1.44 11.49 -1.19
N ILE A 37 -1.33 10.45 -0.36
CA ILE A 37 -2.04 10.31 0.92
C ILE A 37 -1.06 9.91 2.03
N GLU A 38 -1.42 10.12 3.30
CA GLU A 38 -0.61 9.65 4.41
C GLU A 38 -0.75 8.12 4.59
N PRO A 39 0.36 7.41 4.88
CA PRO A 39 0.30 5.99 5.20
C PRO A 39 -0.51 5.78 6.49
N PRO A 40 -1.26 4.67 6.60
CA PRO A 40 -1.97 4.33 7.82
C PRO A 40 -0.97 4.18 8.97
N GLU A 41 -1.31 4.73 10.14
CA GLU A 41 -0.50 4.56 11.34
C GLU A 41 -0.41 3.08 11.69
N GLU A 42 0.81 2.59 11.77
CA GLU A 42 1.11 1.18 11.83
C GLU A 42 0.73 0.62 13.21
N THR A 43 -0.43 -0.02 13.34
CA THR A 43 -0.74 -0.89 14.48
C THR A 43 0.01 -2.22 14.35
N GLY A 44 1.34 -2.15 14.47
CA GLY A 44 2.28 -3.22 14.79
C GLY A 44 2.20 -4.53 14.02
N ARG A 45 3.24 -4.83 13.24
CA ARG A 45 3.99 -6.10 13.34
C ARG A 45 5.23 -6.08 12.44
N TYR A 46 6.29 -5.45 12.91
CA TYR A 46 7.63 -5.88 12.54
C TYR A 46 7.89 -7.18 13.30
N ARG A 47 7.66 -8.34 12.69
CA ARG A 47 8.31 -9.57 13.15
C ARG A 47 9.70 -9.57 12.52
N LEU A 48 10.70 -9.32 13.36
CA LEU A 48 12.09 -9.68 13.13
C LEU A 48 12.22 -11.21 12.99
#